data_AF-A0A4Y9A9K6-F1
#
_entry.id   AF-A0A4Y9A9K6-F1
#
_cell.length_a   1.000
_cell.length_b   1.000
_cell.length_c   1.000
_cell.angle_alpha   90.00
_cell.angle_beta   90.00
_cell.angle_gamma   90.00
#
_symmetry.space_group_name_H-M   'P 1'
#
loop_
_entity.id
_entity.type
_entity.pdbx_description
1 polymer ?
#
loop_
_entity_poly.entity_id
_entity_poly.type
_entity_poly.pdbx_seq_one_letter_code
_entity_poly.pdbx_strand_id
1 'polypeptide(L)' 'MNGALKESNFEVLYSKEEFPVQRFYDIGALVYYLKAIPWQIPDFYTDKYIEKLYKVHQVIESKGYFDVNQHRFIIKVKAI' A
#
# COMPACT_ATOMS: atom_id res chain seq x y z
N MET A 1 -12.68 -0.78 12.08
CA MET A 1 -13.42 -0.47 10.84
C MET A 1 -14.89 -0.90 10.90
N ASN A 2 -15.19 -2.16 11.24
CA ASN A 2 -16.58 -2.66 11.26
C ASN A 2 -17.51 -1.98 12.29
N GLY A 3 -17.00 -1.50 13.43
CA GLY A 3 -17.79 -0.79 14.45
C GLY A 3 -18.43 0.50 13.94
N ALA A 4 -17.60 1.39 13.35
CA ALA A 4 -18.06 2.67 12.81
C ALA A 4 -19.12 2.52 11.69
N LEU A 5 -19.05 1.47 10.88
CA LEU A 5 -20.04 1.20 9.83
C LEU A 5 -21.41 0.80 10.41
N LYS A 6 -21.42 -0.05 11.45
CA LYS A 6 -22.65 -0.47 12.12
C LYS A 6 -23.35 0.70 12.81
N GLU A 7 -22.57 1.61 13.41
CA GLU A 7 -23.07 2.84 14.03
C GLU A 7 -23.65 3.83 13.00
N SER A 8 -23.37 3.63 11.72
CA SER A 8 -23.78 4.51 10.62
C SER A 8 -24.96 3.97 9.79
N ASN A 9 -25.82 3.12 10.37
CA ASN A 9 -26.95 2.47 9.67
C ASN A 9 -26.56 1.61 8.46
N PHE A 10 -25.41 0.92 8.54
CA PHE A 10 -25.04 -0.09 7.55
C PHE A 10 -25.01 -1.49 8.16
N GLU A 11 -25.66 -2.43 7.47
CA GLU A 11 -25.50 -3.86 7.69
C GLU A 11 -24.24 -4.35 6.97
N VAL A 12 -23.28 -4.91 7.71
CA VAL A 12 -22.08 -5.52 7.11
C VAL A 12 -22.42 -6.93 6.62
N LEU A 13 -22.52 -7.09 5.31
CA LEU A 13 -22.85 -8.38 4.67
C LEU A 13 -21.62 -9.28 4.49
N TYR A 14 -20.45 -8.68 4.26
CA TYR A 14 -19.19 -9.39 4.10
C TYR A 14 -18.03 -8.46 4.44
N SER A 15 -17.03 -8.98 5.14
CA SER A 15 -15.76 -8.29 5.35
C SER A 15 -14.62 -9.28 5.37
N LYS A 16 -13.50 -8.94 4.73
CA LYS A 16 -12.26 -9.71 4.78
C LYS A 16 -11.06 -8.78 4.84
N GLU A 17 -10.03 -9.25 5.53
CA GLU A 17 -8.73 -8.60 5.68
C GLU A 17 -7.67 -9.55 5.14
N GLU A 18 -6.70 -9.01 4.41
CA GLU A 18 -5.62 -9.75 3.77
C GLU A 18 -4.31 -8.98 3.86
N PHE A 19 -3.20 -9.72 3.94
CA PHE A 19 -1.85 -9.17 4.03
C PHE A 19 -0.97 -9.62 2.85
N PRO A 20 -1.34 -9.29 1.60
CA PRO A 20 -0.59 -9.75 0.45
C PRO A 20 0.75 -9.03 0.35
N VAL A 21 1.72 -9.71 -0.28
CA VAL A 21 2.99 -9.10 -0.66
C VAL A 21 2.84 -8.46 -2.02
N GLN A 22 3.21 -7.19 -2.14
CA GLN A 22 3.41 -6.51 -3.41
C GLN A 22 4.89 -6.50 -3.74
N ARG A 23 5.25 -7.01 -4.93
CA ARG A 23 6.62 -7.06 -5.41
C ARG A 23 6.89 -5.97 -6.43
N PHE A 24 8.05 -5.33 -6.33
CA PHE A 24 8.60 -4.40 -7.31
C PHE A 24 9.89 -4.97 -7.89
N TYR A 25 10.01 -4.97 -9.21
CA TYR A 25 11.20 -5.45 -9.93
C TYR A 25 12.06 -4.30 -10.45
N ASP A 26 11.58 -3.07 -10.32
CA ASP A 26 12.22 -1.86 -10.83
C ASP A 26 12.03 -0.71 -9.83
N ILE A 27 13.07 0.10 -9.66
CA ILE A 27 13.01 1.26 -8.75
C ILE A 27 12.11 2.36 -9.31
N GLY A 28 12.06 2.53 -10.64
CA GLY A 28 11.17 3.48 -11.30
C GLY A 28 9.70 3.17 -11.02
N ALA A 29 9.30 1.89 -11.06
CA ALA A 29 7.96 1.43 -10.74
C ALA A 29 7.57 1.75 -9.28
N LEU A 30 8.49 1.56 -8.32
CA LEU A 30 8.26 1.94 -6.92
C LEU A 30 8.10 3.47 -6.77
N VAL A 31 8.96 4.25 -7.42
CA VAL A 31 8.88 5.72 -7.37
C VAL A 31 7.58 6.22 -7.99
N TYR A 32 7.16 5.66 -9.13
CA TYR A 32 5.88 5.98 -9.76
C TYR A 32 4.71 5.67 -8.82
N TYR A 33 4.72 4.49 -8.19
CA TYR A 33 3.70 4.09 -7.22
C TYR A 33 3.60 5.08 -6.04
N LEU A 34 4.73 5.45 -5.44
CA LEU A 34 4.76 6.39 -4.32
C LEU A 34 4.30 7.80 -4.69
N LYS A 35 4.56 8.25 -5.93
CA LYS A 35 4.04 9.52 -6.45
C LYS A 35 2.54 9.48 -6.71
N ALA A 36 2.03 8.35 -7.20
CA ALA A 36 0.61 8.18 -7.53
C ALA A 36 -0.27 7.99 -6.28
N ILE A 37 0.30 7.50 -5.18
CA ILE A 37 -0.44 7.12 -3.96
C ILE A 37 0.13 7.87 -2.74
N PRO A 38 -0.24 9.15 -2.55
CA PRO A 38 0.41 10.03 -1.59
C PRO A 38 0.20 9.64 -0.12
N TRP A 39 -0.84 8.85 0.18
CA TRP A 39 -1.08 8.36 1.54
C TRP A 39 -0.16 7.20 1.96
N GLN A 40 0.64 6.64 1.06
CA GLN A 40 1.64 5.62 1.43
C GLN A 40 2.80 6.26 2.21
N ILE A 41 3.26 7.41 1.75
CA ILE A 41 4.28 8.22 2.42
C ILE A 41 3.86 9.68 2.24
N PRO A 42 3.31 10.30 3.30
CA PRO A 42 2.99 11.72 3.28
C PRO A 42 4.23 12.54 2.88
N ASP A 43 4.02 13.54 2.02
CA ASP A 43 5.08 14.45 1.54
C ASP A 43 6.28 13.71 0.91
N PHE A 44 6.00 12.68 0.10
CA PHE A 44 7.02 12.00 -0.68
C PHE A 44 7.57 12.89 -1.80
N TYR A 45 8.88 13.17 -1.73
CA TYR A 45 9.64 13.85 -2.77
C TYR A 45 10.91 13.06 -3.04
N THR A 46 11.20 12.75 -4.31
CA THR A 46 12.31 11.87 -4.69
C THR A 46 13.65 12.33 -4.10
N ASP A 47 13.93 13.64 -4.14
CA ASP A 47 15.20 14.22 -3.66
C ASP A 47 15.41 14.00 -2.16
N LYS A 48 14.35 14.12 -1.35
CA LYS A 48 14.39 13.89 0.11
C LYS A 48 14.67 12.42 0.47
N TYR A 49 14.39 11.49 -0.43
CA TYR A 49 14.50 10.05 -0.20
C TYR A 49 15.56 9.37 -1.07
N ILE A 50 16.40 10.13 -1.77
CA ILE A 50 17.32 9.59 -2.78
C ILE A 50 18.23 8.47 -2.24
N GLU A 51 18.80 8.64 -1.04
CA GLU A 51 19.66 7.62 -0.42
C GLU A 51 18.88 6.34 -0.07
N LYS A 52 17.63 6.47 0.38
CA LYS A 52 16.76 5.33 0.71
C LYS A 52 16.33 4.60 -0.56
N LEU A 53 15.98 5.35 -1.60
CA LEU A 53 15.63 4.80 -2.91
C LEU A 53 16.82 4.08 -3.55
N TYR A 54 18.03 4.63 -3.42
CA TYR A 54 19.25 3.98 -3.89
C TYR A 54 19.50 2.65 -3.16
N LYS A 55 19.30 2.59 -1.84
CA LYS A 55 19.38 1.33 -1.09
C LYS A 55 18.36 0.30 -1.57
N VAL A 56 17.13 0.71 -1.86
CA VAL A 56 16.11 -0.18 -2.43
C VAL A 56 16.52 -0.66 -3.82
N HIS A 57 17.05 0.22 -4.66
CA HIS A 57 17.58 -0.14 -5.97
C HIS A 57 18.70 -1.19 -5.86
N GLN A 58 19.65 -1.03 -4.92
CA GLN A 58 20.69 -2.04 -4.67
C GLN A 58 20.12 -3.41 -4.23
N VAL A 59 19.01 -3.41 -3.49
CA VAL A 59 18.30 -4.66 -3.16
C VAL A 59 17.70 -5.28 -4.41
N ILE A 60 17.09 -4.49 -5.29
CA ILE A 60 16.53 -4.97 -6.56
C ILE A 60 17.64 -5.53 -7.45
N GLU A 61 18.78 -4.85 -7.60
CA GLU A 61 19.91 -5.34 -8.40
C GLU A 61 20.49 -6.65 -7.87
N SER A 62 20.59 -6.80 -6.55
CA SER A 62 21.19 -8.00 -5.94
C SER A 62 20.22 -9.19 -5.82
N LYS A 63 18.94 -8.94 -5.53
CA LYS A 63 17.92 -9.97 -5.28
C LYS A 63 16.97 -10.21 -6.46
N GLY A 64 16.93 -9.28 -7.40
CA GLY A 64 15.98 -9.22 -8.51
C GLY A 64 14.64 -8.56 -8.19
N TYR A 65 14.37 -8.23 -6.92
CA TYR A 65 13.10 -7.62 -6.50
C TYR A 65 13.13 -7.00 -5.10
N PHE A 66 12.15 -6.14 -4.82
CA PHE A 66 11.84 -5.57 -3.52
C PHE A 66 10.38 -5.85 -3.14
N ASP A 67 10.17 -6.50 -2.00
CA ASP A 67 8.84 -6.85 -1.50
C ASP A 67 8.36 -5.84 -0.45
N VAL A 68 7.10 -5.43 -0.55
CA VAL A 68 6.42 -4.65 0.48
C VAL A 68 5.16 -5.37 0.92
N ASN A 69 4.92 -5.39 2.23
CA ASN A 69 3.68 -5.93 2.78
C ASN A 69 2.56 -4.91 2.56
N GLN A 70 1.39 -5.41 2.16
CA GLN A 70 0.19 -4.62 2.03
C GLN A 70 -0.79 -5.01 3.12
N HIS A 71 -1.66 -4.07 3.47
CA HIS A 71 -2.78 -4.33 4.36
C HIS A 71 -4.05 -3.95 3.60
N ARG A 72 -4.79 -4.97 3.18
CA ARG A 72 -5.93 -4.82 2.28
C ARG A 72 -7.19 -5.30 2.98
N PHE A 73 -8.28 -4.59 2.73
CA PHE A 73 -9.59 -4.92 3.23
C PHE A 73 -10.60 -4.88 2.08
N ILE A 74 -11.59 -5.75 2.18
CA ILE A 74 -12.81 -5.70 1.37
C ILE A 74 -13.98 -5.70 2.32
N ILE A 75 -14.93 -4.78 2.10
CA ILE A 75 -16.15 -4.69 2.87
C ILE A 75 -17.31 -4.52 1.90
N LYS A 76 -18.34 -5.35 2.06
CA LYS A 76 -19.65 -5.21 1.41
C LYS A 76 -20.68 -4.88 2.48
N VAL A 77 -21.36 -3.75 2.29
CA VAL A 77 -22.42 -3.27 3.19
C VAL A 77 -23.72 -3.09 2.44
N LYS A 78 -24.82 -3.09 3.19
CA LYS A 78 -26.15 -2.67 2.77
C LYS A 78 -26.62 -1.54 3.69
N ALA A 79 -27.10 -0.45 3.11
CA ALA A 79 -27.72 0.63 3.89
C ALA A 79 -29.04 0.12 4.51
N ILE A 80 -29.28 0.51 5.75
CA ILE A 80 -30.51 0.25 6.51
C ILE A 80 -31.38 1.49 6.47
#